data_AF-A0A6P0XNF1-F1
#
_entry.id   AF-A0A6P0XNF1-F1
#
_cell.length_a   1.000
_cell.length_b   1.000
_cell.length_c   1.000
_cell.angle_alpha   90.00
_cell.angle_beta   90.00
_cell.angle_gamma   90.00
#
_symmetry.space_group_name_H-M   'P 1'
#
loop_
_entity.id
_entity.type
_entity.pdbx_description
1 polymer ?
#
loop_
_entity_poly.entity_id
_entity_poly.type
_entity_poly.pdbx_seq_one_letter_code
_entity_poly.pdbx_strand_id
1 'polypeptide(L)'
;MSTLSPCEPKYLELKNSLIQIRDLEDAASVLNWDQTTYMPTGGTSARGRQIATLKELAHEKFTDPSIGQFLEDLRPYEQNLPYDSTEASLIRV
;
A
#
# COMPACT_ATOMS: atom_id res chain seq x y z
N MET A 1 5.97 30.53 5.15
CA MET A 1 5.93 30.07 3.76
C MET A 1 7.10 29.12 3.58
N SER A 2 6.89 27.87 3.95
CA SER A 2 7.93 26.85 3.96
C SER A 2 8.21 26.43 2.52
N THR A 3 9.48 26.49 2.14
CA THR A 3 10.00 26.07 0.85
C THR A 3 9.58 24.63 0.58
N LEU A 4 8.85 24.39 -0.52
CA LEU A 4 8.54 23.06 -1.05
C LEU A 4 9.87 22.33 -1.27
N SER A 5 10.24 21.49 -0.32
CA SER A 5 11.45 20.69 -0.40
C SER A 5 11.23 19.63 -1.48
N PRO A 6 12.22 19.30 -2.34
CA PRO A 6 12.07 18.28 -3.40
C PRO A 6 11.58 16.90 -2.93
N CYS A 7 11.58 16.65 -1.63
CA CYS A 7 11.11 15.43 -0.99
C CYS A 7 9.58 15.32 -0.91
N GLU A 8 8.84 16.43 -0.97
CA GLU A 8 7.37 16.42 -0.85
C GLU A 8 6.67 15.71 -2.02
N PRO A 9 7.02 15.93 -3.31
CA PRO A 9 6.45 15.18 -4.42
C PRO A 9 6.71 13.67 -4.34
N LYS A 10 7.95 13.27 -4.01
CA LYS A 10 8.32 11.84 -3.88
C LYS A 10 7.60 11.16 -2.71
N TYR A 11 7.43 11.86 -1.60
CA TYR A 11 6.64 11.36 -0.47
C TYR A 11 5.19 11.12 -0.88
N LEU A 12 4.59 12.06 -1.62
CA LEU A 12 3.22 11.88 -2.13
C LEU A 12 3.13 10.71 -3.10
N GLU A 13 4.12 10.49 -3.97
CA GLU A 13 4.18 9.32 -4.85
C GLU A 13 4.24 8.01 -4.07
N LEU A 14 5.17 7.88 -3.10
CA LEU A 14 5.22 6.72 -2.21
C LEU A 14 3.89 6.49 -1.50
N LYS A 15 3.35 7.53 -0.88
CA LYS A 15 2.08 7.47 -0.14
C LYS A 15 0.94 6.99 -1.03
N ASN A 16 0.82 7.52 -2.25
CA ASN A 16 -0.21 7.11 -3.19
C ASN A 16 -0.04 5.65 -3.64
N SER A 17 1.19 5.18 -3.83
CA SER A 17 1.47 3.78 -4.14
C SER A 17 1.07 2.86 -3.00
N LEU A 18 1.41 3.20 -1.75
CA LEU A 18 1.03 2.41 -0.57
C LEU A 18 -0.49 2.40 -0.34
N ILE A 19 -1.19 3.53 -0.59
CA ILE A 19 -2.65 3.57 -0.55
C ILE A 19 -3.27 2.61 -1.56
N GLN A 20 -2.79 2.60 -2.81
CA GLN A 20 -3.32 1.67 -3.82
C GLN A 20 -3.11 0.20 -3.45
N ILE A 21 -1.95 -0.13 -2.88
CA ILE A 21 -1.66 -1.48 -2.38
C ILE A 21 -2.66 -1.83 -1.27
N ARG A 22 -2.87 -0.90 -0.34
CA ARG A 22 -3.80 -1.08 0.77
C ARG A 22 -5.24 -1.26 0.30
N ASP A 23 -5.69 -0.49 -0.68
CA ASP A 23 -7.03 -0.60 -1.24
C ASP A 23 -7.28 -1.99 -1.85
N LEU A 24 -6.28 -2.59 -2.50
CA LEU A 24 -6.35 -3.96 -3.04
C LEU A 24 -6.46 -5.00 -1.91
N GLU A 25 -5.68 -4.85 -0.84
CA GLU A 25 -5.74 -5.73 0.33
C GLU A 25 -7.08 -5.61 1.07
N ASP A 26 -7.58 -4.39 1.23
CA ASP A 26 -8.86 -4.12 1.90
C ASP A 26 -10.03 -4.67 1.07
N ALA A 27 -10.00 -4.53 -0.26
CA ALA A 27 -10.97 -5.17 -1.15
C ALA A 27 -10.93 -6.71 -1.03
N ALA A 28 -9.73 -7.31 -1.00
CA ALA A 28 -9.59 -8.75 -0.77
C ALA A 28 -10.12 -9.18 0.60
N SER A 29 -9.97 -8.33 1.62
CA SER A 29 -10.46 -8.57 2.97
C SER A 29 -11.99 -8.56 3.04
N VAL A 30 -12.64 -7.62 2.35
CA VAL A 30 -14.11 -7.59 2.21
C VAL A 30 -14.61 -8.86 1.51
N LEU A 31 -13.96 -9.29 0.42
CA LEU A 31 -14.31 -10.52 -0.28
C LEU A 31 -14.13 -11.78 0.57
N ASN A 32 -13.10 -11.80 1.41
CA ASN A 32 -12.86 -12.89 2.36
C ASN A 32 -13.94 -12.92 3.44
N TRP A 33 -14.31 -11.76 3.99
CA TRP A 33 -15.43 -11.67 4.94
C TRP A 33 -16.73 -12.20 4.31
N ASP A 34 -17.06 -11.75 3.09
CA ASP A 34 -18.26 -12.22 2.37
C ASP A 34 -18.22 -13.74 2.16
N GLN A 35 -17.05 -14.31 1.84
CA GLN A 35 -16.85 -15.75 1.66
C GLN A 35 -17.27 -16.55 2.91
N THR A 36 -17.04 -15.97 4.08
CA THR A 36 -17.28 -16.61 5.39
C THR A 36 -18.64 -16.31 6.00
N THR A 37 -19.42 -15.41 5.40
CA THR A 37 -20.68 -14.91 5.99
C THR A 37 -21.89 -15.07 5.08
N TYR A 38 -21.80 -14.59 3.83
CA TYR A 38 -22.95 -14.49 2.94
C TYR A 38 -22.81 -15.28 1.63
N MET A 39 -21.60 -15.63 1.21
CA MET A 39 -21.36 -16.27 -0.08
C MET A 39 -22.12 -17.61 -0.20
N PRO A 40 -22.88 -17.84 -1.28
CA PRO A 40 -23.52 -19.14 -1.51
C PRO A 40 -22.49 -20.21 -1.87
N THR A 41 -22.80 -21.48 -1.59
CA THR A 41 -21.87 -22.63 -1.75
C THR A 41 -21.24 -22.74 -3.14
N GLY A 42 -21.97 -22.40 -4.20
CA GLY A 42 -21.47 -22.42 -5.58
C GLY A 42 -20.43 -21.35 -5.93
N GLY A 43 -20.20 -20.37 -5.05
CA GLY A 43 -19.32 -19.21 -5.30
C GLY A 43 -17.83 -19.48 -5.09
N THR A 44 -17.45 -20.58 -4.45
CA THR A 44 -16.09 -20.85 -3.94
C THR A 44 -14.99 -20.65 -5.00
N SER A 45 -15.14 -21.24 -6.18
CA SER A 45 -14.11 -21.15 -7.23
C SER A 45 -13.95 -19.72 -7.76
N ALA A 46 -15.05 -19.01 -8.00
CA ALA A 46 -15.02 -17.64 -8.49
C ALA A 46 -14.44 -16.68 -7.44
N ARG A 47 -14.86 -16.82 -6.18
CA ARG A 47 -14.36 -16.01 -5.07
C ARG A 47 -12.87 -16.21 -4.83
N GLY A 48 -12.43 -17.47 -4.82
CA GLY A 48 -11.01 -17.79 -4.67
C GLY A 48 -10.14 -17.11 -5.72
N ARG A 49 -10.58 -17.11 -7.00
CA ARG A 49 -9.88 -16.39 -8.07
C ARG A 49 -9.85 -14.88 -7.84
N GLN A 50 -10.97 -14.26 -7.45
CA GLN A 50 -11.02 -12.82 -7.18
C GLN A 50 -10.04 -12.41 -6.06
N ILE A 51 -10.03 -13.14 -4.95
CA ILE A 51 -9.11 -12.89 -3.83
C ILE A 51 -7.66 -13.10 -4.28
N ALA A 52 -7.37 -14.16 -5.04
CA ALA A 52 -6.03 -14.43 -5.53
C ALA A 52 -5.52 -13.30 -6.44
N THR A 53 -6.31 -12.85 -7.41
CA THR A 53 -5.94 -11.75 -8.30
C THR A 53 -5.66 -10.45 -7.55
N LEU A 54 -6.50 -10.08 -6.58
CA LEU A 54 -6.27 -8.85 -5.80
C LEU A 54 -4.98 -8.94 -4.97
N LYS A 55 -4.70 -10.10 -4.36
CA LYS A 55 -3.48 -10.32 -3.58
C LYS A 55 -2.22 -10.36 -4.45
N GLU A 56 -2.31 -10.96 -5.63
CA GLU A 56 -1.22 -10.96 -6.62
C GLU A 56 -0.87 -9.53 -7.02
N LEU A 57 -1.87 -8.72 -7.43
CA LEU A 57 -1.65 -7.33 -7.80
C LEU A 57 -1.10 -6.47 -6.64
N ALA A 58 -1.59 -6.69 -5.41
CA ALA A 58 -1.06 -6.00 -4.24
C ALA A 58 0.41 -6.36 -3.99
N HIS A 59 0.74 -7.65 -4.09
CA HIS A 59 2.11 -8.15 -3.91
C HIS A 59 3.07 -7.65 -4.99
N GLU A 60 2.68 -7.72 -6.26
CA GLU A 60 3.47 -7.19 -7.39
C GLU A 60 3.77 -5.70 -7.19
N LYS A 61 2.76 -4.89 -6.84
CA LYS A 61 2.94 -3.46 -6.59
C LYS A 61 3.84 -3.17 -5.39
N PHE A 62 3.69 -3.92 -4.30
CA PHE A 62 4.50 -3.72 -3.10
C PHE A 62 5.96 -4.13 -3.29
N THR A 63 6.20 -5.15 -4.12
CA THR A 63 7.55 -5.64 -4.44
C THR A 63 8.18 -4.95 -5.65
N ASP A 64 7.49 -3.95 -6.23
CA ASP A 64 8.04 -3.17 -7.34
C ASP A 64 9.32 -2.44 -6.90
N PRO A 65 10.44 -2.53 -7.66
CA PRO A 65 11.69 -1.87 -7.31
C PRO A 65 11.58 -0.36 -7.05
N SER A 66 10.58 0.31 -7.62
CA SER A 66 10.32 1.73 -7.38
C SER A 66 9.98 2.03 -5.92
N ILE A 67 9.32 1.10 -5.20
CA ILE A 67 9.06 1.26 -3.75
C ILE A 67 10.38 1.40 -3.00
N GLY A 68 11.32 0.47 -3.22
CA GLY A 68 12.65 0.53 -2.60
C GLY A 68 13.40 1.82 -2.95
N GLN A 69 13.31 2.26 -4.21
CA GLN A 69 13.93 3.52 -4.63
C GLN A 69 13.31 4.73 -3.91
N PHE A 70 11.99 4.78 -3.74
CA PHE A 70 11.34 5.84 -2.99
C PHE A 70 11.78 5.88 -1.53
N LEU A 71 11.89 4.72 -0.86
CA LEU A 71 12.34 4.64 0.54
C LEU A 71 13.77 5.16 0.69
N GLU A 72 14.69 4.77 -0.21
CA GLU A 72 16.07 5.26 -0.19
C GLU A 72 16.15 6.76 -0.48
N ASP A 73 15.41 7.25 -1.47
CA ASP A 73 15.38 8.67 -1.83
C ASP A 73 14.82 9.55 -0.71
N LEU A 74 13.88 9.02 0.08
CA LEU A 74 13.23 9.72 1.19
C LEU A 74 13.97 9.58 2.52
N ARG A 75 15.01 8.75 2.61
CA ARG A 75 15.79 8.55 3.84
C ARG A 75 16.36 9.86 4.43
N PRO A 76 16.92 10.80 3.65
CA PRO A 76 17.36 12.09 4.19
C PRO A 76 16.19 12.96 4.70
N TYR A 77 15.01 12.83 4.10
CA TYR A 77 13.81 13.55 4.54
C TYR A 77 13.29 12.99 5.85
N GLU A 78 13.23 11.67 5.99
CA GLU A 78 12.83 10.94 7.20
C GLU A 78 13.67 11.35 8.42
N GLN A 79 14.99 11.47 8.25
CA GLN A 79 15.92 11.87 9.31
C GLN A 79 15.69 13.30 9.85
N ASN A 80 15.03 14.16 9.08
CA ASN A 80 14.73 15.53 9.47
C ASN A 80 13.35 15.67 10.14
N LEU A 81 12.59 14.58 10.27
CA LEU A 81 11.26 14.57 10.86
C LEU A 81 11.29 14.02 12.29
N PRO A 82 10.33 14.41 13.16
CA PRO A 82 10.12 13.72 14.42
C PRO A 82 9.88 12.23 14.17
N TYR A 83 10.53 11.38 14.96
CA TYR A 83 10.46 9.92 14.80
C TYR A 83 9.02 9.41 14.79
N ASP A 84 8.15 9.96 15.62
CA ASP A 84 6.74 9.60 15.79
C ASP A 84 5.78 10.30 14.79
N SER A 85 6.30 11.10 13.86
CA SER A 85 5.47 11.69 12.81
C SER A 85 4.89 10.62 11.87
N THR A 86 3.72 10.92 11.31
CA THR A 86 3.04 10.07 10.33
C THR A 86 3.94 9.83 9.11
N GLU A 87 4.57 10.91 8.63
CA GLU A 87 5.45 10.92 7.47
C GLU A 87 6.67 10.02 7.68
N ALA A 88 7.38 10.20 8.80
CA ALA A 88 8.55 9.38 9.10
C ALA A 88 8.17 7.90 9.31
N SER A 89 7.03 7.64 9.93
CA SER A 89 6.53 6.29 10.14
C SER A 89 6.17 5.58 8.84
N LEU A 90 5.58 6.31 7.88
CA LEU A 90 5.24 5.78 6.57
C LEU A 90 6.47 5.46 5.71
N ILE A 91 7.58 6.17 5.88
CA ILE A 91 8.84 5.90 5.16
C ILE A 91 9.60 4.68 5.74
N ARG A 92 9.24 4.19 6.93
CA ARG A 92 9.91 3.05 7.59
C ARG A 92 9.20 1.69 7.42
N VAL A 93 8.22 1.61 6.53
CA VAL A 93 7.45 0.37 6.25
C VAL A 93 8.30 -0.75 5.67
#